data_AF-A0A6A7BER5-F1
#
_entry.id   AF-A0A6A7BER5-F1
#
_cell.length_a   1.000
_cell.length_b   1.000
_cell.length_c   1.000
_cell.angle_alpha   90.00
_cell.angle_beta   90.00
_cell.angle_gamma   90.00
#
_symmetry.space_group_name_H-M   'P 1'
#
loop_
_entity.id
_entity.type
_entity.pdbx_description
1 polymer ?
#
loop_
_entity_poly.entity_id
_entity_poly.type
_entity_poly.pdbx_seq_one_letter_code
_entity_poly.pdbx_strand_id
1 'polypeptide(L)'
;MHFTIGSFVLYRQSGSTLPLWPALLCPDDFAPQECLNTDPRTHVHLILIVGDKLTFRWALRSEIHHYDPFIPFSDEETVGNTPGLGEAYAMSNTAIEDGLGLEHWRRRIRNEVLASSSDSEVFYAEPCSDSSVGFDDTDMQMAIERSRLDFERVSKPKLLTPSPTPPKALKGASKVFITVDSDSDNDDDNDVRRQPSRTLYRPAFSTLRRPATPTRKDPRKPARDVPFKPSSSLEGFLGPRSQSSLTVPAVPESCQALLFAPKVFADGLNLKRLSKASNAPRSDIVVGDIEASKTHVRVRVGQDQEQHLLVKARVWDRPYFREANAGIMYFSMDDDDMFELKHPGLANVVPDDFAYIAEYLESDQFGHVNPQGVDQENEAFSQIVAAWTVAEQLGMTDLMDHIIDKLERLAPWDLWHVMLFACTVYGSSGLLLPVQDRIKEVLARNIAENYFVFIEDDHLSVDFIQRLKDLPELDRDVTVERAAILDGRLRQDLDRADGRR
;
A
#
# COMPACT_ATOMS: atom_id res chain seq x y z
N MET A 1 -40.54 -0.32 2.52
CA MET A 1 -40.18 -1.33 1.50
C MET A 1 -38.86 -1.97 1.89
N HIS A 2 -38.86 -3.27 2.20
CA HIS A 2 -37.62 -4.00 2.44
C HIS A 2 -37.20 -4.61 1.11
N PHE A 3 -35.99 -4.30 0.65
CA PHE A 3 -35.38 -4.94 -0.52
C PHE A 3 -34.50 -6.09 -0.02
N THR A 4 -34.48 -7.18 -0.77
CA THR A 4 -33.69 -8.37 -0.42
C THR A 4 -32.37 -8.31 -1.18
N ILE A 5 -31.26 -8.64 -0.50
CA ILE A 5 -29.96 -8.75 -1.17
C ILE A 5 -30.05 -9.79 -2.29
N GLY A 6 -29.55 -9.45 -3.47
CA GLY A 6 -29.63 -10.27 -4.68
C GLY A 6 -30.93 -10.14 -5.48
N SER A 7 -31.87 -9.28 -5.08
CA SER A 7 -33.05 -8.98 -5.90
C SER A 7 -32.76 -7.85 -6.90
N PHE A 8 -33.36 -7.93 -8.09
CA PHE A 8 -33.39 -6.82 -9.03
C PHE A 8 -34.27 -5.68 -8.52
N VAL A 9 -33.83 -4.46 -8.80
CA VAL A 9 -34.50 -3.20 -8.49
C VAL A 9 -34.40 -2.26 -9.68
N LEU A 10 -35.22 -1.23 -9.70
CA LEU A 10 -35.15 -0.14 -10.66
C LEU A 10 -34.48 1.06 -10.00
N TYR A 11 -33.38 1.54 -10.59
CA TYR A 11 -32.60 2.66 -10.08
C TYR A 11 -32.83 3.92 -10.91
N ARG A 12 -33.01 5.06 -10.22
CA ARG A 12 -32.91 6.39 -10.83
C ARG A 12 -32.34 7.38 -9.84
N GLN A 13 -31.21 7.99 -10.21
CA GLN A 13 -30.58 9.02 -9.40
C GLN A 13 -31.52 10.21 -9.16
N SER A 14 -31.53 10.72 -7.93
CA SER A 14 -32.34 11.88 -7.53
C SER A 14 -32.05 13.08 -8.42
N GLY A 15 -33.10 13.64 -9.04
CA GLY A 15 -32.98 14.78 -9.95
C GLY A 15 -32.51 14.45 -11.37
N SER A 16 -32.24 13.18 -11.67
CA SER A 16 -31.93 12.74 -13.03
C SER A 16 -33.19 12.63 -13.88
N THR A 17 -33.09 13.05 -15.14
CA THR A 17 -34.11 12.83 -16.17
C THR A 17 -33.94 11.49 -16.88
N LEU A 18 -32.92 10.71 -16.52
CA LEU A 18 -32.71 9.39 -17.09
C LEU A 18 -33.84 8.43 -16.68
N PRO A 19 -34.17 7.47 -17.54
CA PRO A 19 -35.17 6.46 -17.23
C PRO A 19 -34.71 5.56 -16.09
N LEU A 20 -35.67 4.79 -15.55
CA LEU A 20 -35.40 3.78 -14.55
C LEU A 20 -34.55 2.66 -15.16
N TRP A 21 -33.39 2.42 -14.56
CA TRP A 21 -32.41 1.45 -15.03
C TRP A 21 -32.42 0.20 -14.14
N PRO A 22 -32.43 -1.02 -14.68
CA PRO A 22 -32.37 -2.22 -13.86
C PRO A 22 -31.02 -2.35 -13.15
N ALA A 23 -31.07 -2.66 -11.86
CA ALA A 23 -29.89 -2.86 -11.04
C ALA A 23 -30.10 -4.03 -10.07
N LEU A 24 -29.01 -4.64 -9.62
CA LEU A 24 -29.03 -5.70 -8.63
C LEU A 24 -28.66 -5.12 -7.26
N LEU A 25 -29.42 -5.45 -6.21
CA LEU A 25 -29.05 -5.09 -4.83
C LEU A 25 -27.90 -5.99 -4.37
N CYS A 26 -26.76 -5.41 -4.04
CA CYS A 26 -25.55 -6.15 -3.70
C CYS A 26 -25.23 -6.07 -2.19
N PRO A 27 -24.65 -7.11 -1.60
CA PRO A 27 -24.01 -7.00 -0.29
C PRO A 27 -22.65 -6.30 -0.40
N ASP A 28 -22.13 -5.77 0.71
CA ASP A 28 -20.91 -4.96 0.71
C ASP A 28 -19.66 -5.75 0.26
N ASP A 29 -19.61 -7.06 0.52
CA ASP A 29 -18.53 -7.97 0.07
C ASP A 29 -18.50 -8.18 -1.45
N PHE A 30 -19.48 -7.65 -2.18
CA PHE A 30 -19.61 -7.77 -3.63
C PHE A 30 -18.94 -6.61 -4.39
N ALA A 31 -18.72 -5.47 -3.72
CA ALA A 31 -18.12 -4.30 -4.34
C ALA A 31 -16.60 -4.43 -4.49
N PRO A 32 -16.01 -3.90 -5.57
CA PRO A 32 -14.59 -3.59 -5.65
C PRO A 32 -14.15 -2.69 -4.50
N GLN A 33 -12.90 -2.83 -4.08
CA GLN A 33 -12.36 -2.12 -2.92
C GLN A 33 -12.39 -0.60 -3.10
N GLU A 34 -12.31 -0.12 -4.35
CA GLU A 34 -12.42 1.29 -4.71
C GLU A 34 -13.82 1.86 -4.39
N CYS A 35 -14.87 1.05 -4.56
CA CYS A 35 -16.24 1.47 -4.26
C CYS A 35 -16.50 1.57 -2.75
N LEU A 36 -15.91 0.65 -1.97
CA LEU A 36 -16.02 0.64 -0.51
C LEU A 36 -15.38 1.88 0.13
N ASN A 37 -14.32 2.42 -0.47
CA ASN A 37 -13.67 3.64 0.00
C ASN A 37 -14.56 4.90 -0.10
N THR A 38 -15.62 4.85 -0.91
CA THR A 38 -16.55 5.97 -1.11
C THR A 38 -17.81 5.87 -0.26
N ASP A 39 -17.90 4.90 0.66
CA ASP A 39 -19.11 4.61 1.45
C ASP A 39 -19.70 5.88 2.12
N PRO A 40 -20.85 6.36 1.61
CA PRO A 40 -21.59 7.41 2.28
C PRO A 40 -22.26 6.78 3.49
N ARG A 41 -21.72 7.06 4.69
CA ARG A 41 -22.11 6.56 6.04
C ARG A 41 -23.61 6.67 6.45
N THR A 42 -24.53 6.95 5.53
CA THR A 42 -25.96 7.17 5.77
C THR A 42 -26.83 6.36 4.81
N HIS A 43 -27.63 5.42 5.34
CA HIS A 43 -28.80 4.76 4.72
C HIS A 43 -28.77 4.58 3.19
N VAL A 44 -27.66 4.08 2.66
CA VAL A 44 -27.48 3.75 1.25
C VAL A 44 -27.52 2.24 1.06
N HIS A 45 -27.79 1.83 -0.18
CA HIS A 45 -27.65 0.46 -0.62
C HIS A 45 -26.63 0.41 -1.75
N LEU A 46 -25.74 -0.58 -1.72
CA LEU A 46 -24.89 -0.88 -2.85
C LEU A 46 -25.73 -1.54 -3.95
N ILE A 47 -25.66 -1.00 -5.15
CA ILE A 47 -26.31 -1.55 -6.34
C ILE A 47 -25.30 -1.78 -7.45
N LEU A 48 -25.52 -2.84 -8.23
CA LEU A 48 -24.84 -3.09 -9.50
C LEU A 48 -25.79 -2.72 -10.63
N ILE A 49 -25.50 -1.63 -11.34
CA ILE A 49 -26.26 -1.21 -12.51
C ILE A 49 -25.96 -2.19 -13.65
N VAL A 50 -27.00 -2.81 -14.21
CA VAL A 50 -26.88 -3.85 -15.25
C VAL A 50 -26.90 -3.17 -16.61
N GLY A 51 -25.89 -3.37 -17.45
CA GLY A 51 -25.86 -2.84 -18.81
C GLY A 51 -24.67 -3.43 -19.57
N ASP A 52 -24.24 -2.74 -20.63
CA ASP A 52 -23.07 -3.13 -21.42
C ASP A 52 -21.81 -3.24 -20.55
N LYS A 53 -21.69 -2.31 -19.58
CA LYS A 53 -20.67 -2.32 -18.53
C LYS A 53 -21.33 -2.40 -17.17
N LEU A 54 -20.80 -3.26 -16.31
CA LEU A 54 -21.32 -3.41 -14.95
C LEU A 54 -20.70 -2.34 -14.05
N THR A 55 -21.54 -1.44 -13.53
CA THR A 55 -21.06 -0.34 -12.67
C THR A 55 -21.67 -0.40 -11.29
N PHE A 56 -20.81 -0.33 -10.27
CA PHE A 56 -21.22 -0.24 -8.87
C PHE A 56 -21.59 1.18 -8.48
N ARG A 57 -22.64 1.32 -7.67
CA ARG A 57 -23.08 2.62 -7.16
C ARG A 57 -23.74 2.50 -5.79
N TRP A 58 -23.51 3.50 -4.94
CA TRP A 58 -24.29 3.71 -3.73
C TRP A 58 -25.58 4.47 -4.08
N ALA A 59 -26.73 3.89 -3.78
CA ALA A 59 -28.05 4.46 -4.05
C ALA A 59 -28.81 4.74 -2.76
N LEU A 60 -29.49 5.88 -2.70
CA LEU A 60 -30.39 6.18 -1.60
C LEU A 60 -31.64 5.31 -1.71
N ARG A 61 -32.27 4.97 -0.59
CA ARG A 61 -33.54 4.21 -0.58
C ARG A 61 -34.65 4.89 -1.41
N SER A 62 -34.63 6.21 -1.56
CA SER A 62 -35.57 6.98 -2.38
C SER A 62 -35.33 6.87 -3.89
N GLU A 63 -34.16 6.39 -4.31
CA GLU A 63 -33.75 6.21 -5.70
C GLU A 63 -34.01 4.79 -6.22
N ILE A 64 -34.43 3.89 -5.32
CA ILE A 64 -34.63 2.47 -5.59
C ILE A 64 -36.13 2.18 -5.64
N HIS A 65 -36.56 1.59 -6.74
CA HIS A 65 -37.93 1.22 -7.05
C HIS A 65 -38.02 -0.30 -7.24
N HIS A 66 -39.21 -0.87 -7.05
CA HIS A 66 -39.44 -2.30 -7.24
C HIS A 66 -39.30 -2.68 -8.71
N TYR A 67 -38.53 -3.73 -9.01
CA TYR A 67 -38.46 -4.32 -10.35
C TYR A 67 -39.55 -5.36 -10.51
N ASP A 68 -40.38 -5.23 -11.54
CA ASP A 68 -41.41 -6.21 -11.87
C ASP A 68 -41.10 -6.84 -13.23
N PRO A 69 -40.67 -8.11 -13.29
CA PRO A 69 -40.31 -8.77 -14.54
C PRO A 69 -41.51 -9.03 -15.46
N PHE A 70 -42.74 -8.97 -14.93
CA PHE A 70 -43.96 -9.25 -15.69
C PHE A 70 -44.56 -8.00 -16.33
N ILE A 71 -44.06 -6.82 -15.98
CA ILE A 71 -44.46 -5.57 -16.60
C ILE A 71 -43.44 -5.29 -17.71
N PRO A 72 -43.75 -5.60 -18.98
CA PRO A 72 -42.87 -5.23 -20.07
C PRO A 72 -42.68 -3.72 -20.03
N PHE A 73 -41.44 -3.27 -20.18
CA PHE A 73 -41.15 -1.85 -20.28
C PHE A 73 -41.76 -1.32 -21.59
N SER A 74 -42.95 -0.73 -21.47
CA SER A 74 -43.82 -0.39 -22.61
C SER A 74 -43.46 0.93 -23.28
N ASP A 75 -42.47 1.65 -22.75
CA ASP A 75 -42.03 2.93 -23.29
C ASP A 75 -40.94 2.70 -24.35
N GLU A 76 -41.38 2.22 -25.50
CA GLU A 76 -40.52 1.96 -26.67
C GLU A 76 -39.74 3.22 -27.11
N GLU A 77 -40.33 4.40 -26.94
CA GLU A 77 -39.67 5.68 -27.25
C GLU A 77 -38.46 5.90 -26.33
N THR A 78 -38.62 5.70 -25.03
CA THR A 78 -37.52 5.83 -24.07
C THR A 78 -36.43 4.77 -24.28
N VAL A 79 -36.78 3.52 -24.59
CA VAL A 79 -35.80 2.46 -24.92
C VAL A 79 -35.04 2.81 -26.19
N GLY A 80 -35.74 3.26 -27.24
CA GLY A 80 -35.10 3.66 -28.49
C GLY A 80 -34.17 4.86 -28.35
N ASN A 81 -34.47 5.77 -27.43
CA ASN A 81 -33.68 6.97 -27.17
C ASN A 81 -32.54 6.76 -26.16
N THR A 82 -32.49 5.63 -25.46
CA THR A 82 -31.49 5.36 -24.42
C THR A 82 -30.67 4.11 -24.76
N PRO A 83 -29.47 4.27 -25.37
CA PRO A 83 -28.61 3.15 -25.75
C PRO A 83 -28.32 2.20 -24.59
N GLY A 84 -28.39 0.89 -24.83
CA GLY A 84 -28.12 -0.16 -23.84
C GLY A 84 -29.26 -0.42 -22.84
N LEU A 85 -30.29 0.44 -22.74
CA LEU A 85 -31.38 0.25 -21.79
C LEU A 85 -32.19 -1.02 -22.10
N GLY A 86 -32.54 -1.23 -23.37
CA GLY A 86 -33.29 -2.42 -23.78
C GLY A 86 -32.54 -3.73 -23.47
N GLU A 87 -31.22 -3.75 -23.72
CA GLU A 87 -30.35 -4.89 -23.42
C GLU A 87 -30.22 -5.12 -21.92
N ALA A 88 -30.14 -4.06 -21.11
CA ALA A 88 -30.14 -4.14 -19.67
C ALA A 88 -31.41 -4.80 -19.10
N TYR A 89 -32.60 -4.42 -19.62
CA TYR A 89 -33.87 -5.05 -19.26
C TYR A 89 -33.93 -6.51 -19.72
N ALA A 90 -33.51 -6.79 -20.96
CA ALA A 90 -33.47 -8.16 -21.49
C ALA A 90 -32.55 -9.05 -20.63
N MET A 91 -31.35 -8.58 -20.30
CA MET A 91 -30.38 -9.30 -19.47
C MET A 91 -30.92 -9.57 -18.07
N SER A 92 -31.60 -8.59 -17.47
CA SER A 92 -32.21 -8.74 -16.14
C SER A 92 -33.37 -9.73 -16.14
N ASN A 93 -34.24 -9.68 -17.16
CA ASN A 93 -35.34 -10.62 -17.31
C ASN A 93 -34.84 -12.05 -17.55
N THR A 94 -33.87 -12.24 -18.45
CA THR A 94 -33.23 -13.55 -18.67
C THR A 94 -32.59 -14.07 -17.39
N ALA A 95 -31.89 -13.23 -16.63
CA ALA A 95 -31.30 -13.65 -15.36
C ALA A 95 -32.34 -14.09 -14.33
N ILE A 96 -33.51 -13.46 -14.29
CA ILE A 96 -34.62 -13.86 -13.42
C ILE A 96 -35.24 -15.17 -13.90
N GLU A 97 -35.49 -15.31 -15.21
CA GLU A 97 -36.06 -16.51 -15.84
C GLU A 97 -35.16 -17.73 -15.62
N ASP A 98 -33.85 -17.56 -15.77
CA ASP A 98 -32.84 -18.60 -15.58
C ASP A 98 -32.49 -18.86 -14.11
N GLY A 99 -33.05 -18.09 -13.17
CA GLY A 99 -32.77 -18.20 -11.74
C GLY A 99 -31.32 -17.89 -11.38
N LEU A 100 -30.68 -16.97 -12.10
CA LEU A 100 -29.29 -16.57 -11.88
C LEU A 100 -29.18 -15.71 -10.61
N GLY A 101 -28.60 -16.30 -9.56
CA GLY A 101 -28.31 -15.61 -8.31
C GLY A 101 -27.07 -14.71 -8.35
N LEU A 102 -26.72 -14.13 -7.20
CA LEU A 102 -25.56 -13.25 -7.01
C LEU A 102 -24.24 -13.85 -7.53
N GLU A 103 -24.04 -15.16 -7.39
CA GLU A 103 -22.78 -15.80 -7.79
C GLU A 103 -22.53 -15.71 -9.31
N HIS A 104 -23.59 -15.69 -10.13
CA HIS A 104 -23.46 -15.46 -11.58
C HIS A 104 -22.84 -14.09 -11.86
N TRP A 105 -23.39 -13.05 -11.23
CA TRP A 105 -22.92 -11.67 -11.37
C TRP A 105 -21.49 -11.50 -10.84
N ARG A 106 -21.15 -12.18 -9.74
CA ARG A 106 -19.80 -12.21 -9.14
C ARG A 106 -18.76 -12.77 -10.10
N ARG A 107 -19.13 -13.82 -10.85
CA ARG A 107 -18.28 -14.39 -11.91
C ARG A 107 -18.17 -13.45 -13.10
N ARG A 108 -19.29 -12.85 -13.52
CA ARG A 108 -19.31 -11.91 -14.65
C ARG A 108 -18.43 -10.69 -14.42
N ILE A 109 -18.50 -10.08 -13.23
CA ILE A 109 -17.63 -8.94 -12.87
C ILE A 109 -16.15 -9.35 -12.89
N ARG A 110 -15.79 -10.50 -12.32
CA ARG A 110 -14.41 -11.01 -12.36
C ARG A 110 -13.91 -11.16 -13.81
N ASN A 111 -14.76 -11.69 -14.69
CA ASN A 111 -14.41 -11.83 -16.11
C ASN A 111 -14.27 -10.47 -16.81
N GLU A 112 -15.11 -9.48 -16.49
CA GLU A 112 -15.04 -8.13 -17.07
C GLU A 112 -13.77 -7.38 -16.62
N VAL A 113 -13.38 -7.54 -15.35
CA VAL A 113 -12.11 -7.00 -14.83
C VAL A 113 -10.91 -7.63 -15.55
N LEU A 114 -10.92 -8.97 -15.71
CA LEU A 114 -9.88 -9.68 -16.45
C LEU A 114 -9.85 -9.25 -17.93
N ALA A 115 -11.00 -9.14 -18.59
CA ALA A 115 -11.09 -8.72 -19.98
C ALA A 115 -10.61 -7.27 -20.17
N SER A 116 -11.00 -6.35 -19.28
CA SER A 116 -10.57 -4.95 -19.31
C SER A 116 -9.07 -4.80 -19.06
N SER A 117 -8.46 -5.70 -18.29
CA SER A 117 -7.00 -5.75 -18.11
C SER A 117 -6.26 -6.35 -19.32
N SER A 118 -6.96 -7.06 -20.21
CA SER A 118 -6.39 -7.82 -21.31
C SER A 118 -6.42 -7.09 -22.66
N ASP A 119 -7.06 -5.92 -22.76
CA ASP A 119 -7.20 -5.16 -24.03
C ASP A 119 -5.95 -4.37 -24.45
N SER A 120 -4.78 -4.68 -23.86
CA SER A 120 -3.48 -4.31 -24.40
C SER A 120 -2.94 -5.48 -25.23
N GLU A 121 -3.27 -5.46 -26.53
CA GLU A 121 -2.98 -6.46 -27.57
C GLU A 121 -1.65 -7.25 -27.42
N VAL A 122 -1.74 -8.58 -27.34
CA VAL A 122 -0.95 -9.50 -28.19
C VAL A 122 -1.79 -10.72 -28.56
N PHE A 123 -1.96 -10.91 -29.87
CA PHE A 123 -2.39 -12.12 -30.56
C PHE A 123 -2.09 -13.44 -29.82
N TYR A 124 -3.13 -14.10 -29.33
CA TYR A 124 -3.18 -15.57 -29.34
C TYR A 124 -4.58 -16.00 -29.77
N ALA A 125 -4.62 -16.74 -30.88
CA ALA A 125 -5.81 -17.41 -31.36
C ALA A 125 -6.40 -18.29 -30.25
N GLU A 126 -7.69 -18.14 -29.98
CA GLU A 126 -8.46 -19.13 -29.24
C GLU A 126 -8.29 -20.50 -29.90
N PRO A 127 -7.88 -21.55 -29.18
CA PRO A 127 -8.17 -22.89 -29.62
C PRO A 127 -9.64 -23.15 -29.29
N CYS A 128 -10.46 -23.14 -30.33
CA CYS A 128 -11.77 -23.77 -30.32
C CYS A 128 -11.65 -25.16 -29.69
N SER A 129 -12.43 -25.37 -28.64
CA SER A 129 -12.67 -26.67 -28.04
C SER A 129 -13.50 -27.50 -29.02
N ASP A 130 -12.85 -28.23 -29.93
CA ASP A 130 -13.44 -29.45 -30.49
C ASP A 130 -12.37 -30.41 -31.07
N SER A 131 -12.48 -31.66 -30.64
CA SER A 131 -11.89 -32.88 -31.21
C SER A 131 -10.35 -33.10 -31.17
N SER A 132 -9.97 -34.08 -30.34
CA SER A 132 -9.18 -35.27 -30.73
C SER A 132 -7.92 -35.08 -31.59
N VAL A 133 -6.74 -35.18 -30.96
CA VAL A 133 -5.71 -36.19 -31.28
C VAL A 133 -4.71 -36.27 -30.12
N GLY A 134 -4.51 -37.48 -29.60
CA GLY A 134 -3.65 -37.74 -28.44
C GLY A 134 -2.19 -37.39 -28.72
N PHE A 135 -1.66 -36.44 -27.98
CA PHE A 135 -0.22 -36.39 -27.71
C PHE A 135 0.05 -37.38 -26.58
N ASP A 136 0.84 -38.38 -26.92
CA ASP A 136 1.11 -39.58 -26.15
C ASP A 136 1.95 -39.25 -24.91
N ASP A 137 1.28 -39.16 -23.76
CA ASP A 137 1.86 -38.96 -22.42
C ASP A 137 2.88 -40.06 -22.03
N THR A 138 2.96 -41.13 -22.83
CA THR A 138 3.91 -42.23 -22.70
C THR A 138 5.36 -41.79 -22.92
N ASP A 139 5.63 -40.85 -23.83
CA ASP A 139 7.01 -40.39 -24.10
C ASP A 139 7.56 -39.54 -22.94
N MET A 140 6.69 -38.75 -22.30
CA MET A 140 7.08 -37.95 -21.13
C MET A 140 7.35 -38.84 -19.91
N GLN A 141 6.52 -39.86 -19.68
CA GLN A 141 6.77 -40.84 -18.63
C GLN A 141 8.06 -41.64 -18.85
N MET A 142 8.35 -42.06 -20.09
CA MET A 142 9.60 -42.74 -20.40
C MET A 142 10.84 -41.86 -20.19
N ALA A 143 10.75 -40.56 -20.47
CA ALA A 143 11.85 -39.62 -20.22
C ALA A 143 12.15 -39.46 -18.72
N ILE A 144 11.12 -39.36 -17.88
CA ILE A 144 11.25 -39.27 -16.42
C ILE A 144 11.86 -40.56 -15.85
N GLU A 145 11.40 -41.72 -16.32
CA GLU A 145 11.89 -43.02 -15.83
C GLU A 145 13.35 -43.26 -16.21
N ARG A 146 13.77 -42.83 -17.41
CA ARG A 146 15.15 -42.91 -17.90
C ARG A 146 16.09 -42.01 -17.10
N SER A 147 15.64 -40.79 -16.78
CA SER A 147 16.42 -39.86 -15.94
C SER A 147 16.63 -40.39 -14.54
N ARG A 148 15.66 -41.12 -13.99
CA ARG A 148 15.75 -41.72 -12.65
C ARG A 148 16.75 -42.88 -12.58
N LEU A 149 16.82 -43.70 -13.63
CA LEU A 149 17.79 -44.81 -13.73
C LEU A 149 19.24 -44.32 -13.88
N ASP A 150 19.47 -43.19 -14.56
CA ASP A 150 20.80 -42.63 -14.71
C ASP A 150 21.31 -42.01 -13.39
N PHE A 151 20.43 -41.42 -12.59
CA PHE A 151 20.79 -40.89 -11.28
C PHE A 151 21.27 -42.00 -10.31
N GLU A 152 20.58 -43.15 -10.29
CA GLU A 152 20.96 -44.30 -9.44
C GLU A 152 22.28 -44.97 -9.85
N ARG A 153 22.72 -44.81 -11.10
CA ARG A 153 24.02 -45.33 -11.57
C ARG A 153 25.20 -44.48 -11.10
N VAL A 154 24.99 -43.18 -10.94
CA VAL A 154 26.05 -42.26 -10.48
C VAL A 154 26.15 -42.25 -8.94
N SER A 155 25.07 -42.56 -8.23
CA SER A 155 24.99 -42.45 -6.77
C SER A 155 25.46 -43.68 -5.97
N LYS A 156 26.29 -44.57 -6.53
CA LYS A 156 26.98 -45.61 -5.75
C LYS A 156 28.43 -45.21 -5.45
N PRO A 157 28.70 -44.49 -4.34
CA PRO A 157 30.06 -44.31 -3.88
C PRO A 157 30.68 -45.68 -3.58
N LYS A 158 31.82 -45.96 -4.21
CA LYS A 158 32.73 -47.04 -3.80
C LYS A 158 33.15 -46.75 -2.36
N LEU A 159 32.51 -47.42 -1.40
CA LEU A 159 32.93 -47.49 -0.01
C LEU A 159 34.36 -48.02 0.04
N LEU A 160 35.31 -47.12 0.29
CA LEU A 160 36.67 -47.48 0.66
C LEU A 160 36.61 -48.04 2.09
N THR A 161 37.14 -49.26 2.22
CA THR A 161 37.29 -50.00 3.47
C THR A 161 38.06 -49.19 4.53
N PRO A 162 37.59 -49.13 5.79
CA PRO A 162 38.29 -48.45 6.86
C PRO A 162 39.56 -49.19 7.28
N SER A 163 40.69 -48.47 7.32
CA SER A 163 41.97 -48.94 7.85
C SER A 163 41.93 -48.99 9.39
N PRO A 164 42.38 -50.08 10.03
CA PRO A 164 42.41 -50.19 11.49
C PRO A 164 43.77 -49.71 12.00
N THR A 165 43.88 -48.44 12.40
CA THR A 165 45.00 -48.01 13.26
C THR A 165 44.65 -46.73 14.03
N PRO A 166 44.84 -46.68 15.36
CA PRO A 166 44.51 -45.51 16.18
C PRO A 166 45.68 -44.49 16.17
N PRO A 167 45.44 -43.19 15.93
CA PRO A 167 46.50 -42.19 16.02
C PRO A 167 46.75 -41.76 17.47
N LYS A 168 48.03 -41.78 17.82
CA LYS A 168 48.60 -41.33 19.09
C LYS A 168 48.49 -39.81 19.23
N ALA A 169 48.13 -39.36 20.43
CA ALA A 169 48.18 -37.96 20.84
C ALA A 169 49.63 -37.44 20.85
N LEU A 170 49.89 -36.34 20.14
CA LEU A 170 51.11 -35.57 20.26
C LEU A 170 50.78 -34.09 20.51
N LYS A 171 51.13 -33.66 21.72
CA LYS A 171 51.25 -32.28 22.19
C LYS A 171 52.33 -31.56 21.39
N GLY A 172 52.17 -30.25 21.21
CA GLY A 172 53.31 -29.36 20.96
C GLY A 172 52.97 -28.16 20.09
N ALA A 173 52.70 -27.04 20.74
CA ALA A 173 52.61 -25.72 20.12
C ALA A 173 53.91 -25.35 19.41
N SER A 174 53.80 -24.77 18.21
CA SER A 174 54.81 -23.86 17.67
C SER A 174 54.15 -22.82 16.78
N LYS A 175 54.32 -21.58 17.22
CA LYS A 175 53.81 -20.33 16.65
C LYS A 175 54.76 -19.95 15.51
N VAL A 176 54.29 -19.98 14.25
CA VAL A 176 55.06 -19.52 13.09
C VAL A 176 54.51 -18.16 12.68
N PHE A 177 55.37 -17.15 12.80
CA PHE A 177 55.18 -15.81 12.25
C PHE A 177 55.50 -15.86 10.76
N ILE A 178 54.59 -15.36 9.92
CA ILE A 178 54.87 -15.06 8.52
C ILE A 178 55.20 -13.56 8.45
N THR A 179 56.48 -13.26 8.24
CA THR A 179 56.98 -11.95 7.82
C THR A 179 56.70 -11.78 6.33
N VAL A 180 55.97 -10.75 5.96
CA VAL A 180 55.86 -10.26 4.58
C VAL A 180 56.67 -8.98 4.52
N ASP A 181 57.82 -9.08 3.87
CA ASP A 181 58.63 -7.93 3.46
C ASP A 181 57.90 -7.23 2.30
N SER A 182 57.68 -5.93 2.43
CA SER A 182 57.35 -5.06 1.31
C SER A 182 58.01 -3.71 1.56
N ASP A 183 59.17 -3.59 0.92
CA ASP A 183 59.89 -2.35 0.70
C ASP A 183 59.01 -1.43 -0.18
N SER A 184 58.63 -0.27 0.35
CA SER A 184 58.40 0.90 -0.48
C SER A 184 58.63 2.14 0.36
N ASP A 185 59.85 2.67 0.19
CA ASP A 185 60.23 4.01 0.58
C ASP A 185 59.31 5.04 -0.08
N ASN A 186 58.74 5.93 0.73
CA ASN A 186 58.77 7.36 0.43
C ASN A 186 58.40 8.15 1.67
N ASP A 187 59.40 8.90 2.11
CA ASP A 187 59.34 10.05 2.98
C ASP A 187 58.26 11.03 2.51
N ASP A 188 57.46 11.58 3.43
CA ASP A 188 57.55 13.01 3.69
C ASP A 188 56.85 13.43 4.99
N ASP A 189 57.51 14.38 5.64
CA ASP A 189 57.27 14.94 6.96
C ASP A 189 55.95 15.72 7.08
N ASN A 190 55.23 15.56 8.19
CA ASN A 190 54.93 16.71 9.06
C ASN A 190 54.36 16.31 10.42
N ASP A 191 55.24 16.40 11.41
CA ASP A 191 54.99 16.38 12.84
C ASP A 191 54.78 17.81 13.36
N VAL A 192 53.58 18.14 13.88
CA VAL A 192 53.45 19.19 14.92
C VAL A 192 52.37 18.80 15.94
N ARG A 193 52.84 18.17 17.01
CA ARG A 193 52.69 18.56 18.43
C ARG A 193 51.30 18.82 19.06
N ARG A 194 51.08 18.05 20.14
CA ARG A 194 50.79 18.45 21.55
C ARG A 194 49.45 19.18 21.81
N GLN A 195 48.66 18.93 22.86
CA GLN A 195 48.79 18.20 24.12
C GLN A 195 47.37 18.07 24.77
N PRO A 196 47.22 17.32 25.87
CA PRO A 196 45.94 16.96 26.50
C PRO A 196 45.60 17.82 27.74
N SER A 197 44.32 17.84 28.14
CA SER A 197 43.84 18.27 29.46
C SER A 197 42.77 17.24 29.91
N ARG A 198 42.91 16.42 30.98
CA ARG A 198 42.92 16.68 32.45
C ARG A 198 41.84 17.70 32.87
N THR A 199 40.97 17.55 33.87
CA THR A 199 40.70 16.58 34.96
C THR A 199 39.45 17.09 35.74
N LEU A 200 38.62 16.16 36.26
CA LEU A 200 38.03 16.09 37.63
C LEU A 200 37.15 17.21 38.27
N TYR A 201 36.07 16.72 38.93
CA TYR A 201 35.36 17.23 40.15
C TYR A 201 34.51 18.53 39.98
N ARG A 202 33.33 18.76 40.60
CA ARG A 202 32.70 18.33 41.86
C ARG A 202 31.19 18.72 41.86
N PRO A 203 30.31 18.08 42.66
CA PRO A 203 28.87 18.37 42.71
C PRO A 203 28.51 19.46 43.74
N ALA A 204 27.29 20.00 43.64
CA ALA A 204 26.67 20.80 44.70
C ALA A 204 25.19 20.39 44.91
N PHE A 205 24.92 19.99 46.15
CA PHE A 205 23.58 19.88 46.74
C PHE A 205 22.92 21.26 46.85
N SER A 206 21.60 21.31 46.72
CA SER A 206 20.80 22.29 47.46
C SER A 206 19.49 21.66 47.93
N THR A 207 19.27 21.84 49.23
CA THR A 207 18.16 21.37 50.04
C THR A 207 17.05 22.43 50.09
N LEU A 208 15.83 21.97 50.42
CA LEU A 208 14.78 22.69 51.16
C LEU A 208 14.19 23.97 50.53
N ARG A 209 12.89 23.90 50.15
CA ARG A 209 11.81 24.53 50.95
C ARG A 209 10.41 24.33 50.36
N ARG A 210 9.55 23.77 51.21
CA ARG A 210 8.07 23.84 51.19
C ARG A 210 7.63 25.23 51.69
N PRO A 211 6.56 25.83 51.14
CA PRO A 211 5.33 26.01 51.95
C PRO A 211 4.04 25.86 51.09
N ALA A 212 3.05 25.08 51.53
CA ALA A 212 1.88 25.51 52.32
C ALA A 212 0.88 26.42 51.56
N THR A 213 -0.21 25.78 51.12
CA THR A 213 -1.57 26.30 50.90
C THR A 213 -2.04 27.29 51.97
N PRO A 214 -2.94 28.26 51.67
CA PRO A 214 -4.39 27.98 51.87
C PRO A 214 -5.42 28.78 51.03
N THR A 215 -6.69 28.32 51.17
CA THR A 215 -8.00 29.04 51.08
C THR A 215 -8.49 29.50 49.69
N ARG A 216 -9.58 28.99 49.08
CA ARG A 216 -11.03 28.81 49.44
C ARG A 216 -11.86 30.11 49.44
N LYS A 217 -13.01 30.03 48.74
CA LYS A 217 -14.21 30.92 48.63
C LYS A 217 -14.27 31.71 47.31
N ASP A 218 -15.37 31.89 46.59
CA ASP A 218 -16.78 31.43 46.64
C ASP A 218 -17.47 31.87 45.30
N PRO A 219 -18.80 31.73 45.07
CA PRO A 219 -19.33 31.24 43.79
C PRO A 219 -20.23 32.24 43.00
N ARG A 220 -20.69 31.75 41.84
CA ARG A 220 -21.95 32.07 41.10
C ARG A 220 -22.14 33.48 40.52
N LYS A 221 -22.42 33.52 39.20
CA LYS A 221 -23.72 33.94 38.64
C LYS A 221 -23.83 33.65 37.12
N PRO A 222 -25.03 33.30 36.61
CA PRO A 222 -25.29 33.13 35.18
C PRO A 222 -26.00 34.35 34.57
N ALA A 223 -25.81 34.59 33.27
CA ALA A 223 -26.63 35.48 32.43
C ALA A 223 -26.97 34.71 31.15
N ARG A 224 -28.23 34.27 30.96
CA ARG A 224 -29.35 34.97 30.30
C ARG A 224 -29.15 35.19 28.79
N ASP A 225 -29.72 34.25 28.04
CA ASP A 225 -30.66 34.39 26.92
C ASP A 225 -30.57 35.64 26.02
N VAL A 226 -30.29 35.38 24.74
CA VAL A 226 -30.61 36.29 23.63
C VAL A 226 -31.46 35.51 22.62
N PRO A 227 -32.64 36.00 22.22
CA PRO A 227 -33.53 35.28 21.32
C PRO A 227 -33.22 35.52 19.83
N PHE A 228 -33.41 34.48 19.05
CA PHE A 228 -33.43 34.46 17.58
C PHE A 228 -34.52 35.39 17.01
N LYS A 229 -34.16 36.14 15.95
CA LYS A 229 -35.10 36.77 15.01
C LYS A 229 -35.19 35.92 13.74
N PRO A 230 -36.39 35.63 13.21
CA PRO A 230 -36.58 35.16 11.85
C PRO A 230 -37.15 36.28 10.95
N SER A 231 -36.69 36.30 9.70
CA SER A 231 -37.26 37.06 8.57
C SER A 231 -36.80 36.30 7.32
N SER A 232 -37.59 35.58 6.53
CA SER A 232 -38.92 35.78 5.91
C SER A 232 -38.99 36.89 4.86
N SER A 233 -39.02 36.47 3.59
CA SER A 233 -39.60 37.06 2.35
C SER A 233 -38.71 36.62 1.18
N LEU A 234 -39.11 35.80 0.20
CA LEU A 234 -40.32 35.69 -0.64
C LEU A 234 -40.41 36.80 -1.69
N GLU A 235 -40.71 36.36 -2.92
CA GLU A 235 -40.93 37.08 -4.19
C GLU A 235 -39.64 37.33 -5.02
N GLY A 236 -39.49 36.85 -6.25
CA GLY A 236 -40.44 36.36 -7.25
C GLY A 236 -40.39 37.26 -8.47
N PHE A 237 -40.00 36.77 -9.66
CA PHE A 237 -40.39 37.37 -10.94
C PHE A 237 -40.35 36.35 -12.08
N LEU A 238 -41.50 36.21 -12.71
CA LEU A 238 -41.78 35.51 -13.97
C LEU A 238 -41.33 36.37 -15.16
N GLY A 239 -40.75 35.76 -16.19
CA GLY A 239 -41.31 35.78 -17.54
C GLY A 239 -40.48 36.52 -18.62
N PRO A 240 -40.86 36.46 -19.92
CA PRO A 240 -40.31 35.49 -20.87
C PRO A 240 -39.94 36.06 -22.26
N ARG A 241 -39.63 35.15 -23.22
CA ARG A 241 -39.51 35.26 -24.71
C ARG A 241 -38.17 35.75 -25.26
N SER A 242 -37.67 35.37 -26.44
CA SER A 242 -37.91 34.32 -27.45
C SER A 242 -36.87 34.58 -28.57
N GLN A 243 -36.67 33.59 -29.46
CA GLN A 243 -36.20 33.67 -30.87
C GLN A 243 -34.74 33.31 -31.19
N SER A 244 -34.59 32.04 -31.64
CA SER A 244 -34.02 31.59 -32.92
C SER A 244 -33.07 32.50 -33.72
N SER A 245 -31.88 31.97 -34.01
CA SER A 245 -31.29 31.99 -35.36
C SER A 245 -30.25 30.88 -35.53
N LEU A 246 -30.37 30.15 -36.64
CA LEU A 246 -29.40 29.20 -37.16
C LEU A 246 -28.10 29.89 -37.60
N THR A 247 -26.95 29.40 -37.13
CA THR A 247 -25.67 29.51 -37.85
C THR A 247 -24.70 28.41 -37.39
N VAL A 248 -24.14 27.67 -38.34
CA VAL A 248 -23.03 26.71 -38.22
C VAL A 248 -22.12 26.95 -39.44
N PRO A 249 -20.80 26.70 -39.44
CA PRO A 249 -19.87 26.43 -38.33
C PRO A 249 -18.69 27.43 -38.29
N ALA A 250 -18.12 27.65 -37.11
CA ALA A 250 -16.73 28.07 -36.98
C ALA A 250 -16.10 27.28 -35.83
N VAL A 251 -15.06 26.52 -36.16
CA VAL A 251 -14.22 25.77 -35.22
C VAL A 251 -13.47 26.75 -34.33
N PRO A 252 -13.55 26.64 -32.99
CA PRO A 252 -12.55 27.21 -32.11
C PRO A 252 -11.78 26.08 -31.41
N GLU A 253 -10.50 25.99 -31.73
CA GLU A 253 -9.50 25.42 -30.83
C GLU A 253 -9.51 26.23 -29.53
N SER A 254 -10.08 25.66 -28.48
CA SER A 254 -9.91 26.16 -27.11
C SER A 254 -10.03 24.99 -26.15
N CYS A 255 -8.89 24.42 -25.78
CA CYS A 255 -8.78 23.57 -24.60
C CYS A 255 -9.04 24.42 -23.36
N GLN A 256 -10.31 24.54 -22.96
CA GLN A 256 -10.66 24.97 -21.62
C GLN A 256 -10.37 23.80 -20.68
N ALA A 257 -9.21 23.86 -20.04
CA ALA A 257 -8.94 23.08 -18.84
C ALA A 257 -10.03 23.39 -17.81
N LEU A 258 -10.88 22.40 -17.53
CA LEU A 258 -11.80 22.43 -16.40
C LEU A 258 -10.96 22.41 -15.12
N LEU A 259 -10.59 23.60 -14.64
CA LEU A 259 -10.13 23.82 -13.28
C LEU A 259 -11.28 23.47 -12.34
N PHE A 260 -11.32 22.21 -11.91
CA PHE A 260 -12.05 21.82 -10.72
C PHE A 260 -11.40 22.54 -9.53
N ALA A 261 -12.00 23.66 -9.13
CA ALA A 261 -11.74 24.22 -7.82
C ALA A 261 -12.26 23.20 -6.78
N PRO A 262 -11.40 22.64 -5.91
CA PRO A 262 -11.87 21.78 -4.84
C PRO A 262 -12.76 22.62 -3.94
N LYS A 263 -14.06 22.29 -3.90
CA LYS A 263 -14.96 22.81 -2.86
C LYS A 263 -14.44 22.27 -1.53
N VAL A 264 -13.70 23.11 -0.84
CA VAL A 264 -13.26 22.95 0.54
C VAL A 264 -14.49 22.63 1.39
N PHE A 265 -14.65 21.35 1.73
CA PHE A 265 -15.63 20.84 2.68
C PHE A 265 -15.11 21.11 4.11
N ALA A 266 -14.93 22.39 4.45
CA ALA A 266 -14.50 22.82 5.80
C ALA A 266 -15.59 23.55 6.60
N ASP A 267 -16.85 23.46 6.18
CA ASP A 267 -17.98 23.98 6.95
C ASP A 267 -18.84 22.82 7.46
N GLY A 268 -18.51 22.31 8.65
CA GLY A 268 -19.43 21.40 9.35
C GLY A 268 -18.90 20.70 10.60
N LEU A 269 -17.58 20.47 10.72
CA LEU A 269 -17.02 19.82 11.90
C LEU A 269 -16.15 20.80 12.70
N ASN A 270 -16.67 21.21 13.84
CA ASN A 270 -16.06 22.15 14.77
C ASN A 270 -14.87 21.48 15.52
N LEU A 271 -13.78 21.22 14.80
CA LEU A 271 -12.51 20.65 15.32
C LEU A 271 -11.78 21.57 16.31
N LYS A 272 -12.25 22.81 16.50
CA LYS A 272 -11.75 23.72 17.56
C LYS A 272 -12.01 23.21 18.99
N ARG A 273 -12.80 22.13 19.16
CA ARG A 273 -12.99 21.47 20.47
C ARG A 273 -11.97 20.36 20.79
N LEU A 274 -11.32 19.74 19.80
CA LEU A 274 -10.29 18.72 20.06
C LEU A 274 -8.90 19.33 20.30
N SER A 275 -8.64 20.55 19.82
CA SER A 275 -7.37 21.25 20.08
C SER A 275 -7.25 21.90 21.46
N LYS A 276 -8.31 21.89 22.28
CA LYS A 276 -8.33 22.57 23.59
C LYS A 276 -8.29 21.65 24.82
N ALA A 277 -8.18 20.33 24.65
CA ALA A 277 -8.10 19.39 25.77
C ALA A 277 -7.24 18.14 25.49
N SER A 278 -6.18 18.27 24.68
CA SER A 278 -5.12 17.27 24.68
C SER A 278 -4.29 17.45 25.96
N ASN A 279 -4.70 16.77 27.03
CA ASN A 279 -3.89 16.58 28.23
C ASN A 279 -2.73 15.63 27.89
N ALA A 280 -1.75 16.11 27.13
CA ALA A 280 -0.49 15.41 26.97
C ALA A 280 0.16 15.28 28.37
N PRO A 281 0.39 14.05 28.89
CA PRO A 281 1.07 13.87 30.16
C PRO A 281 2.52 14.33 30.02
N ARG A 282 2.97 15.24 30.90
CA ARG A 282 4.34 15.80 30.93
C ARG A 282 5.25 15.15 31.98
N SER A 283 4.92 13.97 32.50
CA SER A 283 5.68 13.36 33.61
C SER A 283 6.29 12.00 33.23
N ASP A 284 7.61 11.97 33.12
CA ASP A 284 8.44 10.79 32.82
C ASP A 284 8.75 9.93 34.07
N ILE A 285 7.90 9.97 35.11
CA ILE A 285 8.16 9.24 36.36
C ILE A 285 7.31 7.97 36.37
N VAL A 286 7.95 6.83 36.12
CA VAL A 286 7.36 5.49 36.26
C VAL A 286 7.38 5.09 37.73
N VAL A 287 6.22 4.98 38.36
CA VAL A 287 6.05 4.35 39.68
C VAL A 287 4.92 3.34 39.57
N GLY A 288 5.24 2.05 39.41
CA GLY A 288 4.27 0.94 39.34
C GLY A 288 4.69 -0.18 38.37
N ASP A 289 3.92 -1.28 38.36
CA ASP A 289 4.05 -2.36 37.38
C ASP A 289 3.83 -1.81 35.96
N ILE A 290 4.65 -2.24 35.01
CA ILE A 290 4.67 -1.75 33.62
C ILE A 290 3.28 -1.89 32.96
N GLU A 291 2.55 -2.94 33.33
CA GLU A 291 1.19 -3.26 32.87
C GLU A 291 0.12 -2.27 33.32
N ALA A 292 0.34 -1.55 34.44
CA ALA A 292 -0.56 -0.51 34.95
C ALA A 292 -0.05 0.91 34.63
N SER A 293 1.06 1.02 33.89
CA SER A 293 1.72 2.30 33.65
C SER A 293 1.08 3.04 32.49
N LYS A 294 0.53 4.23 32.79
CA LYS A 294 0.02 5.23 31.82
C LYS A 294 1.06 5.70 30.79
N THR A 295 2.30 5.19 30.87
CA THR A 295 3.42 5.48 29.98
C THR A 295 3.50 4.56 28.77
N HIS A 296 2.70 3.49 28.70
CA HIS A 296 2.69 2.57 27.56
C HIS A 296 1.38 2.61 26.78
N VAL A 297 1.44 2.14 25.54
CA VAL A 297 0.30 1.93 24.64
C VAL A 297 0.28 0.46 24.26
N ARG A 298 -0.88 -0.17 24.37
CA ARG A 298 -1.15 -1.54 23.91
C ARG A 298 -1.48 -1.50 22.42
N VAL A 299 -0.80 -2.32 21.64
CA VAL A 299 -1.09 -2.55 20.22
C VAL A 299 -1.46 -4.01 20.05
N ARG A 300 -2.62 -4.30 19.47
CA ARG A 300 -3.03 -5.68 19.15
C ARG A 300 -2.86 -5.93 17.67
N VAL A 301 -2.13 -6.98 17.33
CA VAL A 301 -1.69 -7.28 15.96
C VAL A 301 -2.16 -8.67 15.54
N GLY A 302 -2.54 -8.80 14.27
CA GLY A 302 -2.97 -10.06 13.67
C GLY A 302 -4.37 -10.51 14.08
N GLN A 303 -4.77 -11.65 13.53
CA GLN A 303 -6.06 -12.28 13.80
C GLN A 303 -6.14 -12.77 15.26
N ASP A 304 -5.01 -13.23 15.79
CA ASP A 304 -4.87 -13.71 17.17
C ASP A 304 -4.78 -12.58 18.21
N GLN A 305 -4.70 -11.33 17.75
CA GLN A 305 -4.63 -10.13 18.60
C GLN A 305 -3.42 -10.16 19.56
N GLU A 306 -2.25 -10.57 19.05
CA GLU A 306 -1.01 -10.57 19.81
C GLU A 306 -0.70 -9.16 20.33
N GLN A 307 -0.33 -9.06 21.60
CA GLN A 307 -0.19 -7.78 22.28
C GLN A 307 1.27 -7.32 22.30
N HIS A 308 1.51 -6.13 21.76
CA HIS A 308 2.76 -5.39 21.89
C HIS A 308 2.55 -4.18 22.80
N LEU A 309 3.50 -3.92 23.70
CA LEU A 309 3.49 -2.77 24.60
C LEU A 309 4.58 -1.79 24.15
N LEU A 310 4.16 -0.62 23.67
CA LEU A 310 5.09 0.41 23.18
C LEU A 310 5.10 1.62 24.10
N VAL A 311 6.23 2.33 24.15
CA VAL A 311 6.35 3.56 24.95
C VAL A 311 5.46 4.65 24.35
N LYS A 312 4.49 5.13 25.14
CA LYS A 312 3.47 6.10 24.70
C LYS A 312 4.07 7.36 24.10
N ALA A 313 5.13 7.91 24.70
CA ALA A 313 5.75 9.14 24.21
C ALA A 313 6.25 8.98 22.75
N ARG A 314 6.85 7.83 22.45
CA ARG A 314 7.41 7.53 21.12
C ARG A 314 6.35 7.34 20.05
N VAL A 315 5.26 6.65 20.38
CA VAL A 315 4.13 6.46 19.47
C VAL A 315 3.36 7.77 19.32
N TRP A 316 3.06 8.47 20.40
CA TRP A 316 2.24 9.68 20.38
C TRP A 316 2.87 10.84 19.62
N ASP A 317 4.20 10.86 19.46
CA ASP A 317 4.90 11.93 18.75
C ASP A 317 4.84 11.84 17.22
N ARG A 318 4.40 10.71 16.65
CA ARG A 318 4.31 10.58 15.19
C ARG A 318 3.04 11.24 14.63
N PRO A 319 3.14 12.02 13.53
CA PRO A 319 1.99 12.74 12.95
C PRO A 319 0.82 11.85 12.53
N TYR A 320 1.09 10.70 11.90
CA TYR A 320 0.06 9.80 11.38
C TYR A 320 -0.80 9.16 12.48
N PHE A 321 -0.31 9.05 13.72
CA PHE A 321 -1.14 8.62 14.86
C PHE A 321 -1.99 9.76 15.45
N ARG A 322 -1.67 11.03 15.15
CA ARG A 322 -2.40 12.20 15.66
C ARG A 322 -3.54 12.63 14.74
N GLU A 323 -3.41 12.37 13.45
CA GLU A 323 -4.36 12.81 12.44
C GLU A 323 -5.62 11.93 12.44
N ALA A 324 -6.52 12.19 13.39
CA ALA A 324 -7.85 11.58 13.43
C ALA A 324 -8.65 11.83 12.12
N ASN A 325 -8.26 12.83 11.34
CA ASN A 325 -8.86 13.16 10.04
C ASN A 325 -8.59 12.11 8.97
N ALA A 326 -7.45 11.39 9.06
CA ALA A 326 -7.21 10.24 8.20
C ALA A 326 -8.19 9.09 8.52
N GLY A 327 -8.81 9.10 9.72
CA GLY A 327 -9.82 8.12 10.12
C GLY A 327 -9.28 6.69 10.30
N ILE A 328 -7.98 6.50 10.09
CA ILE A 328 -7.32 5.21 10.03
C ILE A 328 -6.71 4.83 11.39
N MET A 329 -6.22 5.80 12.18
CA MET A 329 -5.63 5.55 13.51
C MET A 329 -6.25 6.39 14.61
N TYR A 330 -6.58 5.75 15.72
CA TYR A 330 -6.99 6.44 16.93
C TYR A 330 -6.59 5.66 18.19
N PHE A 331 -6.36 6.40 19.26
CA PHE A 331 -6.18 5.83 20.59
C PHE A 331 -7.53 5.72 21.30
N SER A 332 -7.83 4.55 21.85
CA SER A 332 -8.94 4.38 22.81
C SER A 332 -8.38 3.99 24.17
N MET A 333 -9.10 4.33 25.25
CA MET A 333 -8.83 3.72 26.55
C MET A 333 -9.60 2.41 26.65
N ASP A 334 -8.94 1.36 27.09
CA ASP A 334 -9.56 0.07 27.38
C ASP A 334 -10.09 0.00 28.82
N ASP A 335 -10.65 -1.16 29.19
CA ASP A 335 -11.23 -1.40 30.53
C ASP A 335 -10.17 -1.40 31.65
N ASP A 336 -8.87 -1.51 31.30
CA ASP A 336 -7.73 -1.49 32.23
C ASP A 336 -7.16 -0.08 32.44
N ASP A 337 -7.85 0.97 31.95
CA ASP A 337 -7.35 2.36 31.88
C ASP A 337 -6.04 2.52 31.06
N MET A 338 -5.73 1.55 30.17
CA MET A 338 -4.57 1.58 29.29
C MET A 338 -4.95 2.15 27.92
N PHE A 339 -4.01 2.87 27.30
CA PHE A 339 -4.22 3.37 25.94
C PHE A 339 -3.99 2.24 24.95
N GLU A 340 -4.96 1.99 24.09
CA GLU A 340 -4.91 1.03 23.00
C GLU A 340 -4.88 1.76 21.66
N LEU A 341 -3.90 1.44 20.80
CA LEU A 341 -3.84 1.92 19.43
C LEU A 341 -4.72 1.04 18.54
N LYS A 342 -5.72 1.66 17.89
CA LYS A 342 -6.61 0.99 16.95
C LYS A 342 -6.34 1.44 15.52
N HIS A 343 -6.14 0.47 14.64
CA HIS A 343 -6.01 0.65 13.19
C HIS A 343 -6.64 -0.56 12.48
N PRO A 344 -7.46 -0.37 11.42
CA PRO A 344 -8.18 -1.45 10.76
C PRO A 344 -7.25 -2.50 10.13
N GLY A 345 -6.12 -2.05 9.56
CA GLY A 345 -5.09 -2.92 9.01
C GLY A 345 -4.29 -3.76 10.03
N LEU A 346 -4.27 -3.43 11.33
CA LEU A 346 -3.47 -4.21 12.30
C LEU A 346 -3.93 -5.67 12.41
N ALA A 347 -5.22 -5.94 12.18
CA ALA A 347 -5.77 -7.30 12.19
C ALA A 347 -5.22 -8.19 11.05
N ASN A 348 -4.73 -7.58 9.97
CA ASN A 348 -4.21 -8.27 8.79
C ASN A 348 -2.68 -8.34 8.78
N VAL A 349 -2.01 -7.67 9.72
CA VAL A 349 -0.55 -7.67 9.83
C VAL A 349 -0.08 -8.94 10.54
N VAL A 350 0.97 -9.57 10.01
CA VAL A 350 1.64 -10.71 10.67
C VAL A 350 2.40 -10.19 11.90
N PRO A 351 2.22 -10.78 13.10
CA PRO A 351 2.89 -10.30 14.31
C PRO A 351 4.42 -10.25 14.21
N ASP A 352 5.03 -11.23 13.56
CA ASP A 352 6.49 -11.28 13.34
C ASP A 352 6.97 -10.07 12.51
N ASP A 353 6.25 -9.68 11.47
CA ASP A 353 6.60 -8.51 10.64
C ASP A 353 6.39 -7.19 11.41
N PHE A 354 5.39 -7.16 12.30
CA PHE A 354 5.16 -5.99 13.17
C PHE A 354 6.27 -5.78 14.19
N ALA A 355 7.05 -6.81 14.54
CA ALA A 355 8.17 -6.67 15.46
C ALA A 355 9.18 -5.62 14.98
N TYR A 356 9.42 -5.52 13.66
CA TYR A 356 10.29 -4.49 13.08
C TYR A 356 9.72 -3.08 13.23
N ILE A 357 8.40 -2.94 13.15
CA ILE A 357 7.69 -1.67 13.35
C ILE A 357 7.78 -1.25 14.81
N ALA A 358 7.58 -2.19 15.72
CA ALA A 358 7.73 -1.98 17.16
C ALA A 358 9.15 -1.49 17.50
N GLU A 359 10.18 -2.15 16.98
CA GLU A 359 11.58 -1.77 17.18
C GLU A 359 11.86 -0.34 16.65
N TYR A 360 11.34 -0.01 15.46
CA TYR A 360 11.46 1.33 14.90
C TYR A 360 10.78 2.39 15.74
N LEU A 361 9.57 2.10 16.22
CA LEU A 361 8.84 3.04 17.08
C LEU A 361 9.59 3.30 18.39
N GLU A 362 10.29 2.31 18.94
CA GLU A 362 11.05 2.46 20.18
C GLU A 362 12.40 3.15 20.01
N SER A 363 13.14 2.78 18.95
CA SER A 363 14.57 3.09 18.80
C SER A 363 14.91 3.98 17.60
N ASP A 364 13.93 4.30 16.75
CA ASP A 364 14.12 4.95 15.45
C ASP A 364 14.99 4.14 14.46
N GLN A 365 15.18 2.84 14.73
CA GLN A 365 15.88 1.85 13.89
C GLN A 365 15.14 0.51 13.96
N PHE A 366 15.35 -0.38 12.99
CA PHE A 366 14.83 -1.75 13.07
C PHE A 366 15.79 -2.75 12.42
N GLY A 367 15.77 -3.99 12.89
CA GLY A 367 16.51 -5.11 12.31
C GLY A 367 18.03 -4.91 12.28
N HIS A 368 18.69 -5.57 11.34
CA HIS A 368 20.15 -5.45 11.19
C HIS A 368 20.54 -4.06 10.70
N VAL A 369 21.27 -3.30 11.52
CA VAL A 369 21.71 -1.93 11.19
C VAL A 369 22.94 -1.95 10.27
N ASN A 370 23.87 -2.87 10.52
CA ASN A 370 25.11 -3.04 9.76
C ASN A 370 25.35 -4.54 9.52
N PRO A 371 24.62 -5.17 8.58
CA PRO A 371 24.81 -6.58 8.28
C PRO A 371 26.23 -6.83 7.78
N GLN A 372 26.83 -7.94 8.23
CA GLN A 372 28.16 -8.37 7.82
C GLN A 372 28.07 -9.71 7.11
N GLY A 373 28.26 -9.68 5.79
CA GLY A 373 28.28 -10.86 4.94
C GLY A 373 26.92 -11.21 4.37
N VAL A 374 26.95 -12.06 3.35
CA VAL A 374 25.81 -12.35 2.46
C VAL A 374 24.57 -12.81 3.21
N ASP A 375 24.71 -13.66 4.23
CA ASP A 375 23.56 -14.18 4.99
C ASP A 375 22.84 -13.08 5.76
N GLN A 376 23.59 -12.18 6.44
CA GLN A 376 23.01 -11.07 7.18
C GLN A 376 22.47 -9.98 6.25
N GLU A 377 23.10 -9.77 5.10
CA GLU A 377 22.64 -8.84 4.08
C GLU A 377 21.28 -9.29 3.51
N ASN A 378 21.15 -10.59 3.20
CA ASN A 378 19.90 -11.19 2.74
C ASN A 378 18.80 -11.12 3.81
N GLU A 379 19.15 -11.36 5.07
CA GLU A 379 18.21 -11.22 6.18
C GLU A 379 17.79 -9.76 6.38
N ALA A 380 18.73 -8.81 6.35
CA ALA A 380 18.44 -7.38 6.45
C ALA A 380 17.52 -6.89 5.33
N PHE A 381 17.71 -7.40 4.11
CA PHE A 381 16.85 -7.10 2.98
C PHE A 381 15.44 -7.67 3.19
N SER A 382 15.33 -8.92 3.65
CA SER A 382 14.04 -9.54 3.96
C SER A 382 13.27 -8.75 5.03
N GLN A 383 13.97 -8.27 6.07
CA GLN A 383 13.41 -7.40 7.11
C GLN A 383 12.92 -6.06 6.53
N ILE A 384 13.64 -5.49 5.55
CA ILE A 384 13.22 -4.27 4.85
C ILE A 384 11.91 -4.47 4.09
N VAL A 385 11.78 -5.57 3.34
CA VAL A 385 10.56 -5.87 2.56
C VAL A 385 9.36 -6.11 3.49
N ALA A 386 9.56 -6.86 4.58
CA ALA A 386 8.54 -7.08 5.60
C ALA A 386 8.10 -5.75 6.25
N ALA A 387 9.05 -4.96 6.71
CA ALA A 387 8.78 -3.65 7.32
C ALA A 387 8.08 -2.69 6.35
N TRP A 388 8.46 -2.69 5.07
CA TRP A 388 7.82 -1.87 4.03
C TRP A 388 6.34 -2.20 3.88
N THR A 389 6.02 -3.49 3.76
CA THR A 389 4.65 -3.96 3.55
C THR A 389 3.74 -3.53 4.71
N VAL A 390 4.22 -3.66 5.94
CA VAL A 390 3.47 -3.22 7.13
C VAL A 390 3.42 -1.69 7.22
N ALA A 391 4.52 -0.98 6.93
CA ALA A 391 4.55 0.47 6.97
C ALA A 391 3.59 1.10 5.95
N GLU A 392 3.53 0.56 4.72
CA GLU A 392 2.58 0.96 3.68
C GLU A 392 1.14 0.74 4.14
N GLN A 393 0.84 -0.44 4.68
CA GLN A 393 -0.50 -0.79 5.18
C GLN A 393 -0.96 0.10 6.35
N LEU A 394 -0.01 0.54 7.19
CA LEU A 394 -0.27 1.42 8.33
C LEU A 394 -0.13 2.92 7.97
N GLY A 395 0.27 3.26 6.75
CA GLY A 395 0.51 4.65 6.33
C GLY A 395 1.66 5.34 7.08
N MET A 396 2.70 4.59 7.48
CA MET A 396 3.85 5.10 8.25
C MET A 396 4.92 5.69 7.32
N THR A 397 4.66 6.89 6.81
CA THR A 397 5.52 7.53 5.80
C THR A 397 6.96 7.77 6.26
N ASP A 398 7.18 8.04 7.54
CA ASP A 398 8.52 8.27 8.10
C ASP A 398 9.38 7.00 8.17
N LEU A 399 8.77 5.86 8.48
CA LEU A 399 9.41 4.56 8.41
C LEU A 399 9.70 4.19 6.95
N MET A 400 8.77 4.45 6.02
CA MET A 400 9.02 4.23 4.60
C MET A 400 10.21 5.04 4.09
N ASP A 401 10.33 6.32 4.48
CA ASP A 401 11.53 7.13 4.19
C ASP A 401 12.80 6.53 4.81
N HIS A 402 12.73 6.09 6.08
CA HIS A 402 13.85 5.45 6.76
C HIS A 402 14.28 4.15 6.08
N ILE A 403 13.33 3.37 5.55
CA ILE A 403 13.57 2.16 4.77
C ILE A 403 14.35 2.50 3.51
N ILE A 404 14.00 3.55 2.77
CA ILE A 404 14.73 3.98 1.57
C ILE A 404 16.17 4.35 1.94
N ASP A 405 16.36 5.17 2.98
CA ASP A 405 17.70 5.57 3.45
C ASP A 405 18.51 4.36 3.93
N LYS A 406 17.86 3.35 4.52
CA LYS A 406 18.51 2.10 4.93
C LYS A 406 18.88 1.25 3.72
N LEU A 407 18.00 1.11 2.75
CA LEU A 407 18.23 0.38 1.50
C LEU A 407 19.43 0.95 0.74
N GLU A 408 19.50 2.27 0.57
CA GLU A 408 20.62 2.96 -0.10
C GLU A 408 21.97 2.70 0.61
N ARG A 409 21.98 2.59 1.95
CA ARG A 409 23.18 2.27 2.73
C ARG A 409 23.63 0.81 2.59
N LEU A 410 22.73 -0.10 2.23
CA LEU A 410 23.02 -1.52 2.04
C LEU A 410 23.53 -1.86 0.63
N ALA A 411 23.70 -0.88 -0.26
CA ALA A 411 24.24 -1.13 -1.59
C ALA A 411 25.69 -1.68 -1.51
N PRO A 412 26.08 -2.65 -2.37
CA PRO A 412 25.33 -3.20 -3.51
C PRO A 412 24.26 -4.23 -3.09
N TRP A 413 23.18 -4.31 -3.87
CA TRP A 413 22.07 -5.22 -3.61
C TRP A 413 22.16 -6.47 -4.48
N ASP A 414 21.61 -7.57 -3.96
CA ASP A 414 21.34 -8.75 -4.77
C ASP A 414 20.22 -8.45 -5.79
N LEU A 415 20.45 -8.83 -7.05
CA LEU A 415 19.56 -8.49 -8.17
C LEU A 415 18.18 -9.12 -8.03
N TRP A 416 18.11 -10.35 -7.50
CA TRP A 416 16.84 -11.03 -7.28
C TRP A 416 16.02 -10.33 -6.20
N HIS A 417 16.67 -9.91 -5.10
CA HIS A 417 16.04 -9.13 -4.05
C HIS A 417 15.46 -7.80 -4.55
N VAL A 418 16.21 -7.07 -5.39
CA VAL A 418 15.73 -5.83 -6.01
C VAL A 418 14.49 -6.08 -6.87
N MET A 419 14.51 -7.15 -7.67
CA MET A 419 13.38 -7.52 -8.53
C MET A 419 12.13 -7.86 -7.73
N LEU A 420 12.28 -8.67 -6.67
CA LEU A 420 11.17 -9.01 -5.77
C LEU A 420 10.60 -7.76 -5.11
N PHE A 421 11.46 -6.85 -4.63
CA PHE A 421 10.98 -5.65 -3.96
C PHE A 421 10.29 -4.69 -4.93
N ALA A 422 10.81 -4.54 -6.15
CA ALA A 422 10.15 -3.80 -7.22
C ALA A 422 8.76 -4.39 -7.54
N CYS A 423 8.63 -5.71 -7.62
CA CYS A 423 7.34 -6.34 -7.83
C CYS A 423 6.34 -6.03 -6.70
N THR A 424 6.79 -6.02 -5.45
CA THR A 424 5.95 -5.65 -4.31
C THR A 424 5.51 -4.18 -4.41
N VAL A 425 6.45 -3.26 -4.62
CA VAL A 425 6.17 -1.81 -4.65
C VAL A 425 5.29 -1.41 -5.84
N TYR A 426 5.54 -1.94 -7.03
CA TYR A 426 4.75 -1.63 -8.23
C TYR A 426 3.45 -2.44 -8.32
N GLY A 427 3.35 -3.58 -7.64
CA GLY A 427 2.12 -4.37 -7.54
C GLY A 427 1.10 -3.82 -6.54
N SER A 428 1.56 -3.05 -5.54
CA SER A 428 0.68 -2.38 -4.58
C SER A 428 -0.18 -1.33 -5.28
N SER A 429 -1.48 -1.61 -5.46
CA SER A 429 -2.48 -0.67 -6.02
C SER A 429 -2.90 0.43 -5.03
N GLY A 430 -1.97 0.85 -4.16
CA GLY A 430 -2.23 1.62 -2.95
C GLY A 430 -2.35 3.14 -3.15
N LEU A 431 -2.46 3.83 -2.01
CA LEU A 431 -2.45 5.28 -1.93
C LEU A 431 -1.16 5.84 -2.54
N LEU A 432 -1.26 6.77 -3.49
CA LEU A 432 -0.12 7.47 -4.08
C LEU A 432 0.55 8.36 -3.03
N LEU A 433 1.52 7.81 -2.30
CA LEU A 433 2.32 8.53 -1.33
C LEU A 433 3.61 9.04 -2.02
N PRO A 434 4.07 10.28 -1.77
CA PRO A 434 5.32 10.79 -2.36
C PRO A 434 6.54 9.90 -2.07
N VAL A 435 6.50 9.17 -0.96
CA VAL A 435 7.55 8.22 -0.57
C VAL A 435 7.61 6.99 -1.49
N GLN A 436 6.47 6.59 -2.07
CA GLN A 436 6.41 5.51 -3.06
C GLN A 436 7.11 5.93 -4.35
N ASP A 437 6.91 7.16 -4.81
CA ASP A 437 7.60 7.69 -6.00
C ASP A 437 9.12 7.64 -5.81
N ARG A 438 9.60 8.01 -4.61
CA ARG A 438 11.03 7.96 -4.26
C ARG A 438 11.59 6.54 -4.29
N ILE A 439 10.93 5.55 -3.68
CA ILE A 439 11.43 4.16 -3.75
C ILE A 439 11.33 3.59 -5.16
N LYS A 440 10.28 3.95 -5.94
CA LYS A 440 10.11 3.53 -7.33
C LYS A 440 11.27 4.02 -8.19
N GLU A 441 11.67 5.27 -8.02
CA GLU A 441 12.84 5.87 -8.68
C GLU A 441 14.14 5.12 -8.30
N VAL A 442 14.35 4.85 -7.01
CA VAL A 442 15.55 4.13 -6.52
C VAL A 442 15.64 2.71 -7.11
N LEU A 443 14.53 1.97 -7.11
CA LEU A 443 14.46 0.62 -7.65
C LEU A 443 14.60 0.61 -9.19
N ALA A 444 13.88 1.50 -9.90
CA ALA A 444 13.95 1.59 -11.35
C ALA A 444 15.37 1.97 -11.82
N ARG A 445 16.03 2.92 -11.15
CA ARG A 445 17.41 3.29 -11.43
C ARG A 445 18.36 2.11 -11.27
N ASN A 446 18.26 1.37 -10.17
CA ASN A 446 19.15 0.23 -9.92
C ASN A 446 18.93 -0.91 -10.94
N ILE A 447 17.68 -1.19 -11.29
CA ILE A 447 17.35 -2.16 -12.35
C ILE A 447 17.89 -1.67 -13.70
N ALA A 448 17.76 -0.38 -14.01
CA ALA A 448 18.27 0.20 -15.25
C ALA A 448 19.81 0.13 -15.35
N GLU A 449 20.52 0.37 -14.25
CA GLU A 449 21.99 0.26 -14.17
C GLU A 449 22.47 -1.18 -14.41
N ASN A 450 21.72 -2.17 -13.92
CA ASN A 450 22.03 -3.60 -14.00
C ASN A 450 21.23 -4.33 -15.10
N TYR A 451 20.57 -3.60 -16.00
CA TYR A 451 19.60 -4.15 -16.96
C TYR A 451 20.16 -5.29 -17.80
N PHE A 452 21.40 -5.15 -18.28
CA PHE A 452 22.04 -6.19 -19.08
C PHE A 452 22.42 -7.42 -18.24
N VAL A 453 22.72 -7.25 -16.95
CA VAL A 453 23.01 -8.39 -16.07
C VAL A 453 21.76 -9.24 -15.90
N PHE A 454 20.58 -8.62 -15.74
CA PHE A 454 19.30 -9.35 -15.70
C PHE A 454 19.02 -10.14 -16.99
N ILE A 455 19.37 -9.59 -18.16
CA ILE A 455 19.13 -10.24 -19.45
C ILE A 455 20.15 -11.36 -19.73
N GLU A 456 21.41 -11.14 -19.37
CA GLU A 456 22.50 -12.09 -19.63
C GLU A 456 22.51 -13.26 -18.65
N ASP A 457 21.90 -13.10 -17.47
CA ASP A 457 21.77 -14.19 -16.49
C ASP A 457 20.63 -15.15 -16.89
N ASP A 458 21.00 -16.37 -17.25
CA ASP A 458 20.07 -17.45 -17.63
C ASP A 458 19.00 -17.75 -16.56
N HIS A 459 19.31 -17.51 -15.29
CA HIS A 459 18.39 -17.77 -14.17
C HIS A 459 17.42 -16.63 -13.93
N LEU A 460 17.77 -15.40 -14.30
CA LEU A 460 16.95 -14.21 -14.04
C LEU A 460 16.19 -13.72 -15.28
N SER A 461 16.72 -13.95 -16.49
CA SER A 461 16.23 -13.32 -17.72
C SER A 461 14.77 -13.59 -18.02
N VAL A 462 14.32 -14.85 -17.89
CA VAL A 462 12.93 -15.25 -18.17
C VAL A 462 11.98 -14.57 -17.18
N ASP A 463 12.28 -14.66 -15.89
CA ASP A 463 11.46 -14.07 -14.84
C ASP A 463 11.45 -12.55 -14.94
N PHE A 464 12.61 -11.92 -15.18
CA PHE A 464 12.72 -10.48 -15.35
C PHE A 464 11.83 -9.96 -16.49
N ILE A 465 11.92 -10.57 -17.68
CA ILE A 465 11.10 -10.17 -18.83
C ILE A 465 9.62 -10.38 -18.53
N GLN A 466 9.24 -11.47 -17.85
CA GLN A 466 7.87 -11.71 -17.48
C GLN A 466 7.35 -10.65 -16.49
N ARG A 467 8.14 -10.30 -15.46
CA ARG A 467 7.77 -9.27 -14.48
C ARG A 467 7.60 -7.89 -15.11
N LEU A 468 8.46 -7.50 -16.06
CA LEU A 468 8.29 -6.24 -16.79
C LEU A 468 7.01 -6.21 -17.62
N LYS A 469 6.60 -7.35 -18.21
CA LYS A 469 5.32 -7.45 -18.92
C LYS A 469 4.13 -7.35 -17.98
N ASP A 470 4.21 -8.00 -16.82
CA ASP A 470 3.15 -8.01 -15.82
C ASP A 470 2.99 -6.64 -15.13
N LEU A 471 4.06 -5.84 -15.10
CA LEU A 471 4.12 -4.53 -14.44
C LEU A 471 4.55 -3.43 -15.42
N PRO A 472 3.64 -2.93 -16.28
CA PRO A 472 3.98 -1.96 -17.33
C PRO A 472 4.47 -0.61 -16.78
N GLU A 473 4.08 -0.25 -15.56
CA GLU A 473 4.62 0.96 -14.90
C GLU A 473 6.11 0.79 -14.58
N LEU A 474 6.53 -0.37 -14.09
CA LEU A 474 7.94 -0.70 -13.83
C LEU A 474 8.75 -0.69 -15.12
N ASP A 475 8.24 -1.32 -16.19
CA ASP A 475 8.91 -1.34 -17.51
C ASP A 475 9.13 0.07 -18.06
N ARG A 476 8.11 0.92 -17.98
CA ARG A 476 8.20 2.33 -18.39
C ARG A 476 9.30 3.05 -17.62
N ASP A 477 9.29 2.96 -16.29
CA ASP A 477 10.19 3.73 -15.43
C ASP A 477 11.64 3.23 -15.56
N VAL A 478 11.86 1.91 -15.67
CA VAL A 478 13.16 1.30 -15.98
C VAL A 478 13.66 1.76 -17.36
N THR A 479 12.79 1.83 -18.36
CA THR A 479 13.16 2.28 -19.71
C THR A 479 13.58 3.75 -19.72
N VAL A 480 12.88 4.61 -18.98
CA VAL A 480 13.22 6.03 -18.84
C VAL A 480 14.57 6.22 -18.16
N GLU A 481 14.81 5.57 -17.03
CA GLU A 481 16.09 5.65 -16.31
C GLU A 481 17.24 5.08 -17.17
N ARG A 482 17.00 3.98 -17.89
CA ARG A 482 18.00 3.38 -18.78
C ARG A 482 18.38 4.32 -19.93
N ALA A 483 17.40 5.00 -20.53
CA ALA A 483 17.68 6.00 -21.56
C ALA A 483 18.54 7.15 -21.01
N ALA A 484 18.23 7.65 -19.81
CA ALA A 484 19.00 8.70 -19.15
C ALA A 484 20.46 8.28 -18.87
N ILE A 485 20.68 7.04 -18.41
CA ILE A 485 22.02 6.47 -18.17
C ILE A 485 22.82 6.37 -19.48
N LEU A 486 22.18 5.88 -20.56
CA LEU A 486 22.84 5.74 -21.86
C LEU A 486 23.23 7.10 -22.47
N ASP A 487 22.34 8.09 -22.38
CA ASP A 487 22.63 9.47 -22.80
C ASP A 487 23.79 10.07 -22.00
N GLY A 488 23.83 9.81 -20.69
CA GLY A 488 24.93 10.23 -19.82
C GLY A 488 26.28 9.63 -20.25
N ARG A 489 26.31 8.34 -20.59
CA ARG A 489 27.52 7.65 -21.08
C ARG A 489 27.98 8.20 -22.43
N LEU A 490 27.04 8.42 -23.36
CA LEU A 490 27.34 8.98 -24.69
C LEU A 490 27.97 10.38 -24.58
N ARG A 491 27.46 11.23 -23.69
CA ARG A 491 28.04 12.56 -23.44
C ARG A 491 29.46 12.48 -22.87
N GLN A 492 29.69 11.60 -21.90
CA GLN A 492 31.04 11.41 -21.32
C GLN A 492 32.06 10.94 -22.36
N ASP A 493 31.64 10.09 -23.31
CA ASP A 493 32.54 9.61 -24.36
C ASP A 493 32.85 10.68 -25.42
N LEU A 494 31.89 11.56 -25.73
CA LEU A 494 32.12 12.73 -26.58
C LEU A 494 33.13 13.70 -25.93
N ASP A 495 32.96 14.01 -24.64
CA ASP A 495 33.87 14.90 -23.91
C ASP A 495 35.30 14.32 -23.85
N ARG A 496 35.44 12.99 -23.68
CA ARG A 496 36.72 12.29 -23.72
C ARG A 496 37.39 12.31 -25.10
N ALA A 497 36.60 12.29 -26.17
CA ALA A 497 37.11 12.35 -27.54
C ALA A 497 37.61 13.76 -27.88
N ASP A 498 36.92 14.80 -27.40
CA ASP A 498 37.30 16.19 -27.64
C ASP A 498 38.49 16.64 -26.78
N GLY A 499 38.61 16.16 -25.53
CA GLY A 499 39.74 16.47 -24.64
C GLY A 499 41.10 15.87 -25.04
N ARG A 500 41.16 15.07 -26.12
CA ARG A 500 42.40 14.49 -26.67
C ARG A 500 42.96 15.25 -27.88
N ARG A 501 42.31 16.32 -28.32
CA ARG A 501 42.79 17.22 -29.38
C ARG A 501 43.55 18.40 -28.78
#